data_AF-A0A7C9BSS7-F1
#
_entry.id   AF-A0A7C9BSS7-F1
#
_cell.length_a   1.000
_cell.length_b   1.000
_cell.length_c   1.000
_cell.angle_alpha   90.00
_cell.angle_beta   90.00
_cell.angle_gamma   90.00
#
_symmetry.space_group_name_H-M   'P 1'
#
loop_
_entity.id
_entity.type
_entity.pdbx_description
1 polymer ?
#
loop_
_entity_poly.entity_id
_entity_poly.type
_entity_poly.pdbx_seq_one_letter_code
_entity_poly.pdbx_strand_id
1 'polypeptide(L)'
;MENAATQGLPEEFPAYSCTAERIAELFGIPVKAIHLYADQGMLPRLAGNRFDAVWLLNLASGQRMALGELAALSVPATVALGWLHCIGEDMETDDVHAFAGMFERNGFSRPAFDAALDEALAFCDTKAILLTHCAS
;
A
#
# COMPACT_ATOMS: atom_id res chain seq x y z
N MET A 1 53.16 2.12 -4.05
CA MET A 1 51.96 1.46 -4.62
C MET A 1 50.82 1.77 -3.68
N GLU A 2 50.06 2.82 -3.97
CA GLU A 2 48.80 3.10 -3.28
C GLU A 2 47.72 2.18 -3.85
N ASN A 3 47.06 1.42 -2.97
CA ASN A 3 45.90 0.62 -3.34
C ASN A 3 44.75 1.56 -3.66
N ALA A 4 44.31 1.58 -4.92
CA ALA A 4 43.05 2.18 -5.30
C ALA A 4 41.92 1.40 -4.60
N ALA A 5 41.32 2.01 -3.58
CA ALA A 5 40.10 1.51 -2.97
C ALA A 5 39.00 1.59 -4.03
N THR A 6 38.51 0.44 -4.48
CA THR A 6 37.32 0.36 -5.33
C THR A 6 36.14 0.90 -4.53
N GLN A 7 35.81 2.18 -4.71
CA GLN A 7 34.56 2.74 -4.21
C GLN A 7 33.44 2.01 -4.97
N GLY A 8 32.79 1.06 -4.30
CA GLY A 8 31.60 0.41 -4.82
C GLY A 8 30.54 1.47 -5.14
N LEU A 9 29.86 1.33 -6.27
CA LEU A 9 28.71 2.18 -6.59
C LEU A 9 27.71 2.09 -5.42
N PRO A 10 27.11 3.21 -4.99
CA PRO A 10 26.08 3.18 -3.96
C PRO A 10 24.95 2.25 -4.39
N GLU A 11 24.46 1.45 -3.45
CA GLU A 11 23.32 0.56 -3.68
C GLU A 11 22.10 1.40 -4.12
N GLU A 12 21.66 1.22 -5.36
CA GLU A 12 20.50 1.92 -5.91
C GLU A 12 19.22 1.23 -5.46
N PHE A 13 18.42 1.94 -4.65
CA PHE A 13 17.10 1.48 -4.24
C PHE A 13 16.02 2.07 -5.16
N PRO A 14 14.97 1.30 -5.51
CA PRO A 14 13.82 1.83 -6.22
C PRO A 14 13.15 2.99 -5.46
N ALA A 15 12.56 3.95 -6.18
CA ALA A 15 11.98 5.16 -5.58
C ALA A 15 10.86 4.91 -4.57
N TYR A 16 10.14 3.78 -4.68
CA TYR A 16 9.09 3.38 -3.73
C TYR A 16 9.67 2.85 -2.40
N SER A 17 10.90 2.32 -2.43
CA SER A 17 11.58 1.82 -1.24
C SER A 17 12.12 3.02 -0.47
N CYS A 18 11.78 3.14 0.80
CA CYS A 18 12.25 4.22 1.67
C CYS A 18 12.63 3.70 3.06
N THR A 19 13.55 4.39 3.74
CA THR A 19 13.76 4.17 5.18
C THR A 19 12.57 4.73 5.97
N ALA A 20 12.42 4.33 7.23
CA ALA A 20 11.36 4.87 8.08
C ALA A 20 11.49 6.39 8.28
N GLU A 21 12.71 6.92 8.37
CA GLU A 21 12.97 8.36 8.48
C GLU A 21 12.48 9.11 7.24
N ARG A 22 12.75 8.56 6.04
CA ARG A 22 12.31 9.19 4.79
C ARG A 22 10.79 9.18 4.65
N ILE A 23 10.14 8.08 5.03
CA ILE A 23 8.68 7.99 5.04
C ILE A 23 8.08 8.96 6.06
N ALA A 24 8.68 9.07 7.25
CA ALA A 24 8.26 10.02 8.27
C ALA A 24 8.30 11.47 7.77
N GLU A 25 9.37 11.83 7.05
CA GLU A 25 9.50 13.14 6.40
C GLU A 25 8.44 13.36 5.31
N LEU A 26 8.21 12.37 4.44
CA LEU A 26 7.27 12.47 3.32
C LEU A 26 5.81 12.57 3.77
N PHE A 27 5.42 11.81 4.78
CA PHE A 27 4.01 11.71 5.22
C PHE A 27 3.70 12.48 6.50
N GLY A 28 4.70 13.07 7.15
CA GLY A 28 4.50 13.80 8.42
C GLY A 28 4.05 12.90 9.58
N ILE A 29 4.41 11.61 9.56
CA ILE A 29 4.09 10.63 10.61
C ILE A 29 5.33 10.24 11.41
N PRO A 30 5.21 9.85 12.69
CA PRO A 30 6.38 9.43 13.47
C PRO A 30 7.02 8.15 12.93
N VAL A 31 8.36 8.07 12.97
CA VAL A 31 9.14 6.84 12.67
C VAL A 31 8.60 5.62 13.42
N LYS A 32 8.23 5.80 14.69
CA LYS A 32 7.65 4.74 15.53
C LYS A 32 6.33 4.19 14.94
N ALA A 33 5.52 5.02 14.30
CA ALA A 33 4.27 4.56 13.68
C ALA A 33 4.57 3.60 12.52
N ILE A 34 5.56 3.91 11.67
CA ILE A 34 5.94 3.07 10.52
C ILE A 34 6.40 1.69 10.98
N HIS A 35 7.22 1.63 12.03
CA HIS A 35 7.62 0.36 12.63
C HIS A 35 6.43 -0.39 13.25
N LEU A 36 5.51 0.32 13.90
CA LEU A 36 4.30 -0.31 14.42
C LEU A 36 3.44 -0.93 13.32
N TYR A 37 3.25 -0.25 12.19
CA TYR A 37 2.56 -0.82 11.02
C TYR A 37 3.26 -2.10 10.54
N ALA A 38 4.59 -2.09 10.48
CA ALA A 38 5.36 -3.27 10.07
C ALA A 38 5.27 -4.42 11.07
N ASP A 39 5.37 -4.14 12.37
CA ASP A 39 5.31 -5.12 13.46
C ASP A 39 3.91 -5.74 13.59
N GLN A 40 2.87 -5.02 13.16
CA GLN A 40 1.49 -5.52 13.06
C GLN A 40 1.21 -6.28 11.76
N GLY A 41 2.21 -6.47 10.89
CA GLY A 41 2.05 -7.15 9.60
C GLY A 41 1.30 -6.33 8.55
N MET A 42 1.11 -5.02 8.78
CA MET A 42 0.36 -4.15 7.89
C MET A 42 1.23 -3.52 6.79
N LEU A 43 2.53 -3.39 7.05
CA LEU A 43 3.50 -2.81 6.13
C LEU A 43 4.67 -3.79 5.90
N PRO A 44 4.78 -4.39 4.71
CA PRO A 44 5.87 -5.30 4.40
C PRO A 44 7.25 -4.65 4.56
N ARG A 45 8.19 -5.43 5.10
CA ARG A 45 9.61 -5.03 5.20
C ARG A 45 10.34 -5.46 3.94
N LEU A 46 10.98 -4.51 3.29
CA LEU A 46 11.86 -4.72 2.14
C LEU A 46 13.31 -4.94 2.60
N ALA A 47 14.17 -5.35 1.66
CA ALA A 47 15.61 -5.45 1.89
C ALA A 47 16.21 -4.15 2.46
N GLY A 48 17.25 -4.29 3.30
CA GLY A 48 17.91 -3.16 3.94
C GLY A 48 17.09 -2.47 5.03
N ASN A 49 16.08 -3.13 5.60
CA ASN A 49 15.15 -2.56 6.59
C ASN A 49 14.40 -1.31 6.07
N ARG A 50 13.95 -1.41 4.81
CA ARG A 50 13.21 -0.36 4.10
C ARG A 50 11.75 -0.77 3.97
N PHE A 51 10.89 0.16 3.58
CA PHE A 51 9.45 -0.05 3.45
C PHE A 51 8.96 0.52 2.13
N ASP A 52 7.86 -0.02 1.62
CA ASP A 52 7.20 0.49 0.42
C ASP A 52 6.30 1.69 0.78
N ALA A 53 6.71 2.89 0.38
CA ALA A 53 5.96 4.11 0.64
C ALA A 53 4.62 4.15 -0.11
N VAL A 54 4.52 3.50 -1.27
CA VAL A 54 3.28 3.43 -2.06
C VAL A 54 2.27 2.50 -1.39
N TRP A 55 2.75 1.38 -0.84
CA TRP A 55 1.92 0.49 -0.03
C TRP A 55 1.32 1.25 1.17
N LEU A 56 2.16 1.98 1.91
CA LEU A 56 1.70 2.73 3.08
C LEU A 56 0.71 3.85 2.71
N LEU A 57 0.93 4.55 1.60
CA LEU A 57 0.00 5.57 1.10
C LEU A 57 -1.38 4.99 0.83
N ASN A 58 -1.44 3.88 0.10
CA ASN A 58 -2.69 3.21 -0.24
C ASN A 58 -3.36 2.61 1.01
N LEU A 59 -2.59 2.00 1.92
CA LEU A 59 -3.12 1.53 3.21
C LEU A 59 -3.79 2.65 4.00
N ALA A 60 -3.13 3.81 4.13
CA ALA A 60 -3.66 4.95 4.86
C ALA A 60 -4.91 5.54 4.19
N SER A 61 -4.94 5.58 2.86
CA SER A 61 -6.11 5.98 2.08
C SER A 61 -7.31 5.04 2.33
N GLY A 62 -7.07 3.73 2.25
CA GLY A 62 -8.12 2.73 2.48
C GLY A 62 -8.66 2.74 3.92
N GLN A 63 -7.79 2.88 4.91
CA GLN A 63 -8.22 3.00 6.32
C GLN A 63 -9.11 4.22 6.55
N ARG A 64 -8.81 5.34 5.89
CA ARG A 64 -9.69 6.52 5.92
C ARG A 64 -11.04 6.24 5.27
N MET A 65 -11.05 5.51 4.16
CA MET A 65 -12.29 5.18 3.45
C MET A 65 -13.19 4.19 4.18
N ALA A 66 -12.57 3.30 4.97
CA ALA A 66 -13.27 2.31 5.80
C ALA A 66 -13.60 2.82 7.23
N LEU A 67 -13.26 4.06 7.56
CA LEU A 67 -13.48 4.59 8.90
C LEU A 67 -14.98 4.66 9.24
N GLY A 68 -15.35 4.03 10.35
CA GLY A 68 -16.73 4.00 10.84
C GLY A 68 -17.60 2.90 10.22
N GLU A 69 -17.05 2.09 9.33
CA GLU A 69 -17.74 0.98 8.68
C GLU A 69 -17.67 -0.28 9.56
N LEU A 70 -18.73 -1.10 9.52
CA LEU A 70 -18.81 -2.33 10.32
C LEU A 70 -18.02 -3.50 9.72
N ALA A 71 -17.83 -3.50 8.40
CA ALA A 71 -17.10 -4.54 7.70
C ALA A 71 -15.59 -4.34 7.86
N ALA A 72 -14.91 -5.35 8.39
CA ALA A 72 -13.46 -5.36 8.48
C ALA A 72 -12.86 -5.86 7.17
N LEU A 73 -12.01 -5.05 6.54
CA LEU A 73 -11.21 -5.44 5.40
C LEU A 73 -9.90 -6.09 5.85
N SER A 74 -9.42 -7.07 5.10
CA SER A 74 -8.04 -7.52 5.19
C SER A 74 -7.07 -6.36 4.91
N VAL A 75 -5.82 -6.43 5.41
CA VAL A 75 -4.81 -5.40 5.10
C VAL A 75 -4.62 -5.24 3.58
N PRO A 76 -4.43 -6.31 2.79
CA PRO A 76 -4.28 -6.17 1.35
C PRO A 76 -5.52 -5.58 0.68
N ALA A 77 -6.73 -5.94 1.12
CA ALA A 77 -7.96 -5.33 0.60
C ALA A 77 -8.11 -3.86 0.99
N THR A 78 -7.63 -3.47 2.17
CA THR A 78 -7.57 -2.06 2.59
C THR A 78 -6.63 -1.27 1.68
N VAL A 79 -5.48 -1.84 1.31
CA VAL A 79 -4.57 -1.25 0.33
C VAL A 79 -5.24 -1.12 -1.03
N ALA A 80 -5.94 -2.15 -1.50
CA ALA A 80 -6.69 -2.10 -2.76
C ALA A 80 -7.80 -1.04 -2.74
N LEU A 81 -8.56 -0.93 -1.65
CA LEU A 81 -9.57 0.11 -1.47
C LEU A 81 -8.96 1.52 -1.56
N GLY A 82 -7.79 1.72 -0.94
CA GLY A 82 -7.10 3.00 -1.00
C GLY A 82 -6.63 3.38 -2.40
N TRP A 83 -6.20 2.40 -3.19
CA TRP A 83 -5.84 2.60 -4.59
C TRP A 83 -7.06 2.89 -5.47
N LEU A 84 -8.16 2.13 -5.30
CA LEU A 84 -9.43 2.38 -6.00
C LEU A 84 -9.92 3.81 -5.76
N HIS A 85 -9.75 4.33 -4.54
CA HIS A 85 -10.07 5.71 -4.24
C HIS A 85 -9.18 6.73 -4.97
N CYS A 86 -7.92 6.40 -5.24
CA CYS A 86 -6.96 7.29 -5.89
C CYS A 86 -7.03 7.27 -7.43
N ILE A 87 -7.46 6.17 -8.04
CA ILE A 87 -7.49 6.02 -9.50
C ILE A 87 -8.74 6.62 -10.17
N GLY A 88 -9.86 6.74 -9.44
CA GLY A 88 -11.11 7.31 -9.97
C GLY A 88 -11.97 6.29 -10.75
N GLU A 89 -12.84 6.78 -11.64
CA GLU A 89 -13.86 5.97 -12.32
C GLU A 89 -13.33 5.21 -13.54
N ASP A 90 -12.23 5.66 -14.15
CA ASP A 90 -11.67 5.06 -15.37
C ASP A 90 -10.46 4.19 -15.03
N MET A 91 -10.71 2.91 -14.78
CA MET A 91 -9.67 1.92 -14.50
C MET A 91 -9.19 1.30 -15.81
N GLU A 92 -8.00 1.67 -16.29
CA GLU A 92 -7.40 1.03 -17.47
C GLU A 92 -6.74 -0.30 -17.10
N THR A 93 -6.62 -1.20 -18.09
CA THR A 93 -5.98 -2.51 -17.88
C THR A 93 -4.53 -2.37 -17.41
N ASP A 94 -3.81 -1.38 -17.94
CA ASP A 94 -2.42 -1.11 -17.57
C ASP A 94 -2.27 -0.66 -16.10
N ASP A 95 -3.25 0.07 -15.56
CA ASP A 95 -3.24 0.48 -14.16
C ASP A 95 -3.42 -0.70 -13.22
N VAL A 96 -4.31 -1.63 -13.57
CA VAL A 96 -4.50 -2.89 -12.82
C VAL A 96 -3.22 -3.70 -12.82
N HIS A 97 -2.53 -3.79 -13.97
CA HIS A 97 -1.24 -4.48 -14.06
C HIS A 97 -0.15 -3.79 -13.23
N ALA A 98 -0.05 -2.46 -13.28
CA ALA A 98 0.90 -1.69 -12.49
C ALA A 98 0.66 -1.88 -10.98
N PHE A 99 -0.60 -1.88 -10.56
CA PHE A 99 -0.98 -2.08 -9.17
C PHE A 99 -0.75 -3.52 -8.69
N ALA A 100 -1.01 -4.52 -9.53
CA ALA A 100 -0.63 -5.91 -9.24
C ALA A 100 0.89 -6.05 -9.01
N GLY A 101 1.71 -5.34 -9.80
CA GLY A 101 3.17 -5.32 -9.60
C GLY A 101 3.61 -4.74 -8.24
N MET A 102 2.82 -3.83 -7.65
CA MET A 102 3.03 -3.36 -6.28
C MET A 102 2.79 -4.49 -5.25
N PHE A 103 1.81 -5.36 -5.45
CA PHE A 103 1.58 -6.51 -4.56
C PHE A 103 2.74 -7.51 -4.65
N GLU A 104 3.17 -7.83 -5.87
CA GLU A 104 4.25 -8.79 -6.13
C GLU A 104 5.57 -8.37 -5.49
N ARG A 105 5.97 -7.10 -5.64
CA ARG A 105 7.20 -6.59 -5.01
C ARG A 105 7.14 -6.53 -3.48
N ASN A 106 5.93 -6.61 -2.90
CA ASN A 106 5.69 -6.70 -1.47
C ASN A 106 5.49 -8.14 -0.97
N GLY A 107 5.74 -9.13 -1.83
CA GLY A 107 5.74 -10.56 -1.47
C GLY A 107 4.38 -11.26 -1.63
N PHE A 108 3.40 -10.61 -2.24
CA PHE A 108 2.09 -11.20 -2.52
C PHE A 108 2.05 -11.82 -3.92
N SER A 109 1.22 -12.84 -4.10
CA SER A 109 1.00 -13.44 -5.43
C SER A 109 -0.09 -12.71 -6.20
N ARG A 110 -0.14 -12.89 -7.52
CA ARG A 110 -1.23 -12.37 -8.35
C ARG A 110 -2.63 -12.81 -7.85
N PRO A 111 -2.87 -14.08 -7.48
CA PRO A 111 -4.15 -14.46 -6.87
C PRO A 111 -4.47 -13.76 -5.55
N ALA A 112 -3.45 -13.41 -4.75
CA ALA A 112 -3.66 -12.65 -3.52
C ALA A 112 -4.04 -11.19 -3.82
N PHE A 113 -3.50 -10.61 -4.90
CA PHE A 113 -3.94 -9.33 -5.42
C PHE A 113 -5.40 -9.38 -5.91
N ASP A 114 -5.74 -10.36 -6.76
CA ASP A 114 -7.08 -10.49 -7.32
C ASP A 114 -8.13 -10.64 -6.18
N ALA A 115 -7.84 -11.47 -5.16
CA ALA A 115 -8.71 -11.62 -3.99
C ALA A 115 -8.85 -10.33 -3.16
N ALA A 116 -7.78 -9.55 -3.01
CA ALA A 116 -7.82 -8.27 -2.31
C ALA A 116 -8.65 -7.22 -3.05
N LEU A 117 -8.58 -7.23 -4.39
CA LEU A 117 -9.38 -6.35 -5.24
C LEU A 117 -10.87 -6.72 -5.17
N ASP A 118 -11.20 -8.01 -5.23
CA ASP A 118 -12.58 -8.49 -5.10
C ASP A 118 -13.19 -8.10 -3.75
N GLU A 119 -12.44 -8.26 -2.65
CA GLU A 119 -12.87 -7.88 -1.31
C GLU A 119 -13.12 -6.37 -1.20
N ALA A 120 -12.24 -5.55 -1.79
CA ALA A 120 -12.39 -4.09 -1.80
C ALA A 120 -13.60 -3.62 -2.64
N LEU A 121 -13.85 -4.26 -3.78
CA LEU A 121 -15.01 -3.95 -4.63
C LEU A 121 -16.33 -4.33 -3.92
N ALA A 122 -16.38 -5.53 -3.32
CA ALA A 122 -17.55 -5.96 -2.54
C ALA A 122 -17.86 -5.01 -1.36
N PHE A 123 -16.83 -4.44 -0.75
CA PHE A 123 -16.97 -3.41 0.27
C PHE A 123 -17.59 -2.12 -0.30
N CYS A 124 -17.10 -1.64 -1.44
CA CYS A 124 -17.67 -0.47 -2.13
C CYS A 124 -19.15 -0.68 -2.49
N ASP A 125 -19.52 -1.85 -3.02
CA ASP A 125 -20.89 -2.19 -3.36
C ASP A 125 -21.81 -2.18 -2.13
N THR A 126 -21.34 -2.79 -1.02
CA THR A 126 -22.08 -2.78 0.26
C THR A 126 -22.33 -1.36 0.76
N LYS A 127 -21.30 -0.50 0.69
CA LYS A 127 -21.39 0.90 1.10
C LYS A 127 -22.38 1.69 0.22
N ALA A 128 -22.33 1.49 -1.09
CA ALA A 128 -23.26 2.13 -2.03
C ALA A 128 -24.71 1.74 -1.71
N ILE A 129 -24.98 0.44 -1.50
CA ILE A 129 -26.31 -0.07 -1.12
C ILE A 129 -26.83 0.60 0.14
N LEU A 130 -26.01 0.67 1.21
CA LEU A 130 -26.40 1.30 2.47
C LEU A 130 -26.73 2.79 2.31
N LEU A 131 -25.95 3.52 1.52
CA LEU A 131 -26.19 4.94 1.25
C LEU A 131 -27.51 5.17 0.50
N THR A 132 -27.86 4.33 -0.48
CA THR A 132 -29.15 4.40 -1.16
C THR A 132 -30.34 4.09 -0.25
N HIS A 133 -30.20 3.13 0.67
CA HIS A 133 -31.29 2.76 1.59
C HIS A 133 -31.50 3.75 2.74
N CYS A 134 -30.46 4.43 3.21
CA CYS A 134 -30.57 5.45 4.26
C CYS A 134 -31.01 6.83 3.75
N ALA A 135 -30.97 7.06 2.43
CA ALA A 135 -31.40 8.30 1.79
C ALA A 135 -32.88 8.29 1.33
N SER A 136 -33.59 7.18 1.58
CA SER A 136 -35.02 6.97 1.28
C SER A 136 -35.87 7.16 2.54
#